data_AF-A0A7S0FZS5-F1
#
_entry.id   AF-A0A7S0FZS5-F1
#
_cell.length_a   1.000
_cell.length_b   1.000
_cell.length_c   1.000
_cell.angle_alpha   90.00
_cell.angle_beta   90.00
_cell.angle_gamma   90.00
#
_symmetry.space_group_name_H-M   'P 1'
#
loop_
_entity.id
_entity.type
_entity.pdbx_description
1 polymer ?
#
loop_
_entity_poly.entity_id
_entity_poly.type
_entity_poly.pdbx_seq_one_letter_code
_entity_poly.pdbx_strand_id
1 'polypeptide(L)'
;NRSRVGQQEEEEEPHEPDDPLVSIEMPLIGGAAGTCKFADRVADLSIREYLARCGSHALGARGQVVLAAILLHDAGSSPSLRVLSMGVGTKFMPAEAAASDGPLRDRVRDSHAEVLARRALLRYLYRQVAACVDGAAGDGLLVAATDGRYALRAAATLHLYVSTAPCGWASSGVDGGPRAAPPVRQGLGVDEIP
;
A
#
# COMPACT_ATOMS: atom_id res chain seq x y z
N ASN A 1 -59.35 12.43 42.71
CA ASN A 1 -58.91 13.23 41.55
C ASN A 1 -57.50 12.78 41.20
N ARG A 2 -57.31 12.31 39.96
CA ARG A 2 -56.08 11.76 39.36
C ARG A 2 -55.59 10.40 39.87
N SER A 3 -55.06 9.52 39.03
CA SER A 3 -55.34 9.14 37.64
C SER A 3 -54.45 7.94 37.38
N ARG A 4 -55.05 6.93 36.75
CA ARG A 4 -54.41 5.81 36.06
C ARG A 4 -53.45 6.36 34.99
N VAL A 5 -52.20 5.91 34.98
CA VAL A 5 -51.30 5.80 33.81
C VAL A 5 -50.39 4.63 34.19
N GLY A 6 -50.46 3.45 33.58
CA GLY A 6 -50.36 3.19 32.15
C GLY A 6 -48.94 2.69 31.91
N GLN A 7 -48.73 1.39 32.12
CA GLN A 7 -47.51 0.70 31.67
C GLN A 7 -47.50 0.80 30.14
N GLN A 8 -46.46 1.41 29.58
CA GLN A 8 -46.10 1.28 28.18
C GLN A 8 -44.74 0.59 28.16
N GLU A 9 -44.77 -0.67 27.78
CA GLU A 9 -43.61 -1.42 27.32
C GLU A 9 -43.22 -0.80 25.97
N GLU A 10 -42.10 -0.09 25.93
CA GLU A 10 -41.50 0.34 24.67
C GLU A 10 -40.81 -0.88 24.07
N GLU A 11 -41.43 -1.45 23.05
CA GLU A 11 -40.84 -2.44 22.16
C GLU A 11 -39.63 -1.79 21.45
N GLU A 12 -38.42 -2.24 21.76
CA GLU A 12 -37.20 -1.91 21.02
C GLU A 12 -37.33 -2.48 19.59
N GLU A 13 -37.60 -1.62 18.62
CA GLU A 13 -37.42 -1.97 17.21
C GLU A 13 -35.93 -2.23 16.93
N PRO A 14 -35.57 -3.33 16.23
CA PRO A 14 -34.19 -3.60 15.90
C PRO A 14 -33.68 -2.57 14.89
N HIS A 15 -32.74 -1.74 15.33
CA HIS A 15 -31.98 -0.83 14.48
C HIS A 15 -31.12 -1.66 13.51
N GLU A 16 -31.60 -1.80 12.28
CA GLU A 16 -30.80 -2.25 11.14
C GLU A 16 -29.54 -1.37 11.05
N PRO A 17 -28.32 -1.93 10.98
CA PRO A 17 -27.15 -1.14 10.73
C PRO A 17 -27.24 -0.61 9.29
N ASP A 18 -27.39 0.71 9.14
CA ASP A 18 -27.17 1.42 7.89
C ASP A 18 -25.76 1.07 7.38
N ASP A 19 -25.67 0.17 6.40
CA ASP A 19 -24.45 -0.16 5.67
C ASP A 19 -24.08 1.02 4.77
N PRO A 20 -23.03 1.81 5.05
CA PRO A 20 -22.63 2.90 4.19
C PRO A 20 -21.52 2.42 3.25
N LEU A 21 -21.63 1.21 2.71
CA LEU A 21 -21.00 0.88 1.44
C LEU A 21 -21.83 1.53 0.34
N VAL A 22 -21.66 2.85 0.19
CA VAL A 22 -22.01 3.54 -1.05
C VAL A 22 -21.30 2.80 -2.18
N SER A 23 -22.06 2.04 -2.95
CA SER A 23 -21.64 1.39 -4.18
C SER A 23 -21.23 2.47 -5.17
N ILE A 24 -19.97 2.92 -5.09
CA ILE A 24 -19.37 3.76 -6.10
C ILE A 24 -19.10 2.86 -7.30
N GLU A 25 -20.10 2.70 -8.16
CA GLU A 25 -19.92 2.12 -9.48
C GLU A 25 -19.06 3.06 -10.33
N MET A 26 -17.80 2.71 -10.52
CA MET A 26 -16.94 3.32 -11.53
C MET A 26 -17.11 2.57 -12.86
N PRO A 27 -17.36 3.28 -13.98
CA PRO A 27 -17.62 2.62 -15.26
C PRO A 27 -16.35 1.91 -15.76
N LEU A 28 -16.46 0.61 -15.97
CA LEU A 28 -15.44 -0.24 -16.60
C LEU A 28 -15.35 0.10 -18.10
N ILE A 29 -14.31 0.84 -18.49
CA ILE A 29 -13.99 1.05 -19.92
C ILE A 29 -13.25 -0.19 -20.42
N GLY A 30 -13.97 -1.03 -21.18
CA GLY A 30 -13.45 -2.28 -21.73
C GLY A 30 -12.54 -2.09 -22.95
N GLY A 31 -11.37 -2.74 -22.92
CA GLY A 31 -10.51 -2.93 -24.08
C GLY A 31 -9.52 -4.09 -23.89
N ALA A 32 -9.55 -5.06 -24.84
CA ALA A 32 -8.62 -6.17 -25.13
C ALA A 32 -7.93 -6.96 -23.98
N ALA A 33 -8.07 -8.29 -23.97
CA ALA A 33 -7.50 -9.19 -22.97
C ALA A 33 -5.95 -9.29 -23.05
N GLY A 34 -5.26 -8.46 -22.25
CA GLY A 34 -3.83 -8.56 -21.98
C GLY A 34 -3.29 -7.28 -21.32
N THR A 35 -2.65 -7.39 -20.16
CA THR A 35 -2.09 -6.29 -19.31
C THR A 35 -3.07 -5.32 -18.62
N CYS A 36 -4.08 -4.78 -19.31
CA CYS A 36 -5.05 -3.83 -18.72
C CYS A 36 -5.85 -4.46 -17.57
N LYS A 37 -6.53 -5.59 -17.80
CA LYS A 37 -7.33 -6.26 -16.76
C LYS A 37 -6.55 -6.63 -15.51
N PHE A 38 -5.27 -7.00 -15.65
CA PHE A 38 -4.43 -7.30 -14.51
C PHE A 38 -4.03 -6.03 -13.75
N ALA A 39 -3.62 -4.99 -14.47
CA ALA A 39 -3.32 -3.67 -13.90
C ALA A 39 -4.55 -3.07 -13.20
N ASP A 40 -5.73 -3.20 -13.79
CA ASP A 40 -7.00 -2.77 -13.20
C ASP A 40 -7.27 -3.48 -11.88
N ARG A 41 -7.07 -4.80 -11.81
CA ARG A 41 -7.21 -5.56 -10.54
C ARG A 41 -6.19 -5.13 -9.49
N VAL A 42 -4.96 -4.85 -9.91
CA VAL A 42 -3.91 -4.35 -9.01
C VAL A 42 -4.30 -2.97 -8.46
N ALA A 43 -4.76 -2.06 -9.31
CA ALA A 43 -5.20 -0.72 -8.92
C ALA A 43 -6.44 -0.78 -8.02
N ASP A 44 -7.48 -1.49 -8.45
CA ASP A 44 -8.74 -1.66 -7.73
C ASP A 44 -8.52 -2.25 -6.33
N LEU A 45 -7.76 -3.35 -6.22
CA LEU A 45 -7.47 -3.94 -4.91
C LEU A 45 -6.65 -3.01 -4.02
N SER A 46 -5.71 -2.23 -4.58
CA SER A 46 -4.94 -1.24 -3.82
C SER A 46 -5.84 -0.15 -3.23
N ILE A 47 -6.74 0.39 -4.05
CA ILE A 47 -7.66 1.46 -3.66
C ILE A 47 -8.66 0.93 -2.62
N ARG A 48 -9.26 -0.24 -2.86
CA ARG A 48 -10.19 -0.88 -1.92
C ARG A 48 -9.54 -1.13 -0.57
N GLU A 49 -8.31 -1.65 -0.55
CA GLU A 49 -7.60 -1.90 0.71
C GLU A 49 -7.27 -0.61 1.46
N TYR A 50 -6.90 0.46 0.74
CA TYR A 50 -6.67 1.77 1.33
C TYR A 50 -7.96 2.34 1.95
N LEU A 51 -9.07 2.31 1.23
CA LEU A 51 -10.35 2.81 1.76
C LEU A 51 -10.82 1.99 2.97
N ALA A 52 -10.66 0.67 2.93
CA ALA A 52 -11.05 -0.22 4.03
C ALA A 52 -10.19 -0.01 5.28
N ARG A 53 -8.87 0.13 5.14
CA ARG A 53 -7.95 0.24 6.29
C ARG A 53 -7.71 1.66 6.77
N CYS A 54 -7.87 2.64 5.90
CA CYS A 54 -7.49 4.02 6.13
C CYS A 54 -8.65 4.98 5.79
N GLY A 55 -9.90 4.54 5.90
CA GLY A 55 -11.08 5.33 5.56
C GLY A 55 -11.12 6.69 6.24
N SER A 56 -10.75 6.80 7.52
CA SER A 56 -10.67 8.08 8.23
C SER A 56 -9.62 9.02 7.63
N HIS A 57 -8.47 8.49 7.18
CA HIS A 57 -7.47 9.29 6.47
C HIS A 57 -7.99 9.71 5.10
N ALA A 58 -8.62 8.80 4.34
CA ALA A 58 -9.18 9.08 3.03
C ALA A 58 -10.26 10.19 3.07
N LEU A 59 -11.14 10.16 4.07
CA LEU A 59 -12.18 11.17 4.27
C LEU A 59 -11.62 12.52 4.76
N GLY A 60 -10.56 12.48 5.59
CA GLY A 60 -9.98 13.68 6.20
C GLY A 60 -8.88 14.35 5.37
N ALA A 61 -8.36 13.68 4.34
CA ALA A 61 -7.24 14.20 3.57
C ALA A 61 -7.62 15.45 2.77
N ARG A 62 -6.76 16.47 2.86
CA ARG A 62 -6.91 17.73 2.12
C ARG A 62 -5.79 17.87 1.10
N GLY A 63 -6.15 18.24 -0.13
CA GLY A 63 -5.19 18.38 -1.23
C GLY A 63 -4.83 17.05 -1.89
N GLN A 64 -3.72 17.04 -2.63
CA GLN A 64 -3.30 15.85 -3.38
C GLN A 64 -2.78 14.75 -2.47
N VAL A 65 -3.40 13.59 -2.57
CA VAL A 65 -2.98 12.33 -1.94
C VAL A 65 -2.44 11.42 -3.03
N VAL A 66 -1.29 10.81 -2.76
CA VAL A 66 -0.75 9.73 -3.58
C VAL A 66 -0.75 8.47 -2.72
N LEU A 67 -1.30 7.40 -3.28
CA LEU A 67 -1.30 6.05 -2.71
C LEU A 67 -0.30 5.20 -3.49
N ALA A 68 0.47 4.39 -2.78
CA ALA A 68 1.22 3.31 -3.36
C ALA A 68 0.97 2.01 -2.59
N ALA A 69 0.95 0.89 -3.31
CA ALA A 69 0.76 -0.42 -2.74
C ALA A 69 1.68 -1.42 -3.42
N ILE A 70 2.22 -2.38 -2.66
CA ILE A 70 2.96 -3.52 -3.20
C ILE A 70 2.13 -4.77 -2.94
N LEU A 71 1.78 -5.45 -4.03
CA LEU A 71 0.90 -6.60 -4.03
C LEU A 71 1.68 -7.86 -4.36
N LEU A 72 1.28 -8.95 -3.73
CA LEU A 72 1.67 -10.30 -4.07
C LEU A 72 0.66 -10.87 -5.06
N HIS A 73 1.14 -11.26 -6.23
CA HIS A 73 0.41 -12.13 -7.13
C HIS A 73 1.04 -13.52 -7.09
N ASP A 74 0.26 -14.51 -6.65
CA ASP A 74 0.62 -15.92 -6.68
C ASP A 74 -0.04 -16.57 -7.89
N ALA A 75 0.76 -17.08 -8.82
CA ALA A 75 0.31 -17.77 -10.02
C ALA A 75 0.33 -19.31 -9.86
N GLY A 76 0.33 -19.81 -8.62
CA GLY A 76 0.28 -21.24 -8.31
C GLY A 76 -1.07 -21.90 -8.67
N SER A 77 -1.32 -23.06 -8.06
CA SER A 77 -2.54 -23.85 -8.32
C SER A 77 -3.84 -23.14 -7.93
N SER A 78 -3.77 -22.22 -6.96
CA SER A 78 -4.86 -21.32 -6.61
C SER A 78 -4.37 -19.87 -6.79
N PRO A 79 -4.62 -19.26 -7.96
CA PRO A 79 -4.17 -17.92 -8.24
C PRO A 79 -4.76 -16.91 -7.25
N SER A 80 -3.92 -16.06 -6.66
CA SER A 80 -4.38 -15.05 -5.71
C SER A 80 -3.64 -13.73 -5.87
N LEU A 81 -4.31 -12.65 -5.48
CA LEU A 81 -3.75 -11.30 -5.45
C LEU A 81 -4.07 -10.68 -4.10
N ARG A 82 -3.05 -10.20 -3.38
CA ARG A 82 -3.23 -9.53 -2.08
C ARG A 82 -2.24 -8.41 -1.86
N VAL A 83 -2.63 -7.40 -1.09
CA VAL A 83 -1.76 -6.29 -0.71
C VAL A 83 -0.83 -6.73 0.43
N LEU A 84 0.48 -6.57 0.26
CA LEU A 84 1.47 -6.83 1.32
C LEU A 84 1.77 -5.59 2.14
N SER A 85 1.86 -4.44 1.46
CA SER A 85 2.23 -3.17 2.07
C SER A 85 1.65 -2.00 1.30
N MET A 86 1.40 -0.89 1.99
CA MET A 86 0.92 0.35 1.40
C MET A 86 1.64 1.55 2.01
N GLY A 87 1.63 2.66 1.29
CA GLY A 87 2.11 3.96 1.73
C GLY A 87 1.25 5.05 1.14
N VAL A 88 1.09 6.14 1.88
CA VAL A 88 0.32 7.32 1.46
C VAL A 88 1.12 8.56 1.81
N GLY A 89 1.36 9.42 0.83
CA GLY A 89 2.10 10.66 1.08
C GLY A 89 2.75 11.26 -0.16
N THR A 90 3.10 12.54 -0.04
CA THR A 90 3.61 13.39 -1.14
C THR A 90 4.74 14.32 -0.68
N LYS A 91 5.27 14.09 0.53
CA LYS A 91 6.14 15.05 1.22
C LYS A 91 7.46 14.38 1.59
N PHE A 92 8.47 15.22 1.75
CA PHE A 92 9.78 14.84 2.23
C PHE A 92 10.20 15.81 3.34
N MET A 93 11.14 15.38 4.15
CA MET A 93 11.69 16.13 5.26
C MET A 93 12.49 17.33 4.75
N PRO A 94 12.24 18.55 5.26
CA PRO A 94 13.05 19.72 4.96
C PRO A 94 14.52 19.51 5.34
N ALA A 95 15.43 20.18 4.64
CA ALA A 95 16.87 20.02 4.83
C ALA A 95 17.32 20.36 6.26
N GLU A 96 16.72 21.37 6.86
CA GLU A 96 17.01 21.83 8.23
C GLU A 96 16.61 20.75 9.23
N ALA A 97 15.43 20.13 9.03
CA ALA A 97 14.96 19.03 9.86
C ALA A 97 15.87 17.79 9.72
N ALA A 98 16.30 17.48 8.49
CA ALA A 98 17.21 16.36 8.23
C ALA A 98 18.61 16.57 8.81
N ALA A 99 19.11 17.81 8.80
CA ALA A 99 20.37 18.18 9.42
C ALA A 99 20.32 18.07 10.96
N SER A 100 19.15 18.31 11.55
CA SER A 100 18.93 18.20 12.99
C SER A 100 18.58 16.79 13.48
N ASP A 101 18.46 15.80 12.60
CA ASP A 101 17.96 14.44 12.89
C ASP A 101 18.99 13.50 13.58
N GLY A 102 20.04 14.09 14.15
CA GLY A 102 21.10 13.34 14.84
C GLY A 102 21.82 12.31 13.97
N PRO A 103 22.76 11.54 14.57
CA PRO A 103 23.51 10.52 13.87
C PRO A 103 22.69 9.25 13.59
N LEU A 104 21.68 8.96 14.42
CA LEU A 104 20.84 7.75 14.31
C LEU A 104 19.78 7.85 13.21
N ARG A 105 19.39 9.06 12.81
CA ARG A 105 18.43 9.31 11.70
C ARG A 105 17.09 8.60 11.90
N ASP A 106 16.53 8.73 13.10
CA ASP A 106 15.32 8.01 13.51
C ASP A 106 14.04 8.51 12.83
N ARG A 107 14.10 9.61 12.06
CA ARG A 107 12.94 10.18 11.38
C ARG A 107 12.86 9.78 9.91
N VAL A 108 11.63 9.63 9.43
CA VAL A 108 11.36 9.35 8.01
C VAL A 108 11.68 10.58 7.16
N ARG A 109 12.62 10.44 6.24
CA ARG A 109 13.07 11.55 5.38
C ARG A 109 12.26 11.71 4.11
N ASP A 110 11.85 10.60 3.53
CA ASP A 110 11.04 10.61 2.32
C ASP A 110 9.73 9.88 2.62
N SER A 111 8.65 10.67 2.61
CA SER A 111 7.29 10.23 2.87
C SER A 111 6.48 10.22 1.57
N HIS A 112 7.12 10.10 0.40
CA HIS A 112 6.42 9.71 -0.82
C HIS A 112 5.82 8.31 -0.64
N ALA A 113 4.63 8.13 -1.21
CA ALA A 113 3.83 6.93 -1.05
C ALA A 113 4.61 5.66 -1.40
N GLU A 114 5.32 5.64 -2.52
CA GLU A 114 6.12 4.52 -3.01
C GLU A 114 7.28 4.18 -2.07
N VAL A 115 7.89 5.20 -1.45
CA VAL A 115 8.98 5.01 -0.49
C VAL A 115 8.46 4.39 0.79
N LEU A 116 7.34 4.90 1.31
CA LEU A 116 6.66 4.34 2.48
C LEU A 116 6.20 2.90 2.24
N ALA A 117 5.61 2.61 1.07
CA ALA A 117 5.18 1.26 0.70
C ALA A 117 6.37 0.28 0.67
N ARG A 118 7.52 0.70 0.12
CA ARG A 118 8.76 -0.10 0.14
C ARG A 118 9.30 -0.33 1.55
N ARG A 119 9.33 0.69 2.41
CA ARG A 119 9.77 0.56 3.82
C ARG A 119 8.87 -0.41 4.58
N ALA A 120 7.56 -0.33 4.37
CA ALA A 120 6.59 -1.26 4.94
C ALA A 120 6.79 -2.70 4.43
N LEU A 121 7.10 -2.88 3.13
CA LEU A 121 7.44 -4.19 2.57
C LEU A 121 8.68 -4.78 3.24
N LEU A 122 9.75 -4.01 3.42
CA LEU A 122 10.96 -4.49 4.08
C LEU A 122 10.67 -5.00 5.50
N ARG A 123 9.92 -4.23 6.30
CA ARG A 123 9.48 -4.66 7.64
C ARG A 123 8.65 -5.95 7.59
N TYR A 124 7.79 -6.10 6.59
CA TYR A 124 7.05 -7.33 6.38
C TYR A 124 7.98 -8.51 6.01
N LEU A 125 8.95 -8.33 5.10
CA LEU A 125 9.90 -9.36 4.72
C LEU A 125 10.79 -9.80 5.88
N TYR A 126 11.26 -8.88 6.72
CA TYR A 126 12.01 -9.24 7.95
C TYR A 126 11.20 -10.13 8.88
N ARG A 127 9.88 -9.87 9.02
CA ARG A 127 9.00 -10.75 9.81
C ARG A 127 8.84 -12.13 9.17
N GLN A 128 8.77 -12.21 7.84
CA GLN A 128 8.72 -13.50 7.14
C GLN A 128 10.01 -14.29 7.33
N VAL A 129 11.17 -13.64 7.24
CA VAL A 129 12.47 -14.26 7.50
C VAL A 129 12.55 -14.77 8.94
N ALA A 130 12.17 -13.94 9.93
CA ALA A 130 12.15 -14.35 11.33
C ALA A 130 11.24 -15.57 11.55
N ALA A 131 10.04 -15.57 10.97
CA ALA A 131 9.14 -16.72 11.05
C ALA A 131 9.75 -18.00 10.47
N CYS A 132 10.47 -17.89 9.34
CA CYS A 132 11.19 -19.03 8.77
C CYS A 132 12.34 -19.53 9.66
N VAL A 133 13.06 -18.63 10.34
CA VAL A 133 14.14 -18.99 11.28
C VAL A 133 13.57 -19.70 12.50
N ASP A 134 12.46 -19.21 13.04
CA ASP A 134 11.81 -19.75 14.24
C ASP A 134 11.05 -21.07 13.98
N GLY A 135 11.02 -21.54 12.73
CA GLY A 135 10.23 -22.71 12.33
C GLY A 135 8.71 -22.49 12.43
N ALA A 136 8.28 -21.24 12.55
CA ALA A 136 6.87 -20.87 12.58
C ALA A 136 6.25 -21.01 11.18
N ALA A 137 4.95 -21.30 11.14
CA ALA A 137 4.19 -21.26 9.90
C ALA A 137 4.08 -19.79 9.41
N GLY A 138 5.04 -19.35 8.59
CA GLY A 138 4.90 -18.14 7.80
C GLY A 138 3.80 -18.29 6.73
N ASP A 139 3.54 -17.25 5.95
CA ASP A 139 2.51 -17.32 4.89
C ASP A 139 2.99 -17.95 3.57
N GLY A 140 4.12 -18.65 3.62
CA GLY A 140 4.67 -19.38 2.47
C GLY A 140 5.19 -18.48 1.35
N LEU A 141 5.40 -17.18 1.61
CA LEU A 141 5.96 -16.25 0.65
C LEU A 141 7.43 -16.56 0.33
N LEU A 142 8.23 -16.78 1.39
CA LEU A 142 9.66 -17.01 1.29
C LEU A 142 9.99 -18.49 1.43
N VAL A 143 10.98 -18.93 0.67
CA VAL A 143 11.59 -20.27 0.75
C VAL A 143 13.05 -20.13 1.14
N ALA A 144 13.51 -20.98 2.06
CA ALA A 144 14.92 -21.05 2.41
C ALA A 144 15.71 -21.68 1.27
N ALA A 145 16.81 -21.04 0.89
CA ALA A 145 17.81 -21.58 -0.03
C ALA A 145 18.88 -22.37 0.74
N THR A 146 19.62 -23.21 0.03
CA THR A 146 20.67 -24.07 0.61
C THR A 146 21.87 -23.31 1.16
N ASP A 147 21.99 -22.02 0.85
CA ASP A 147 23.11 -21.15 1.23
C ASP A 147 22.77 -20.17 2.36
N GLY A 148 21.66 -20.41 3.08
CA GLY A 148 21.21 -19.54 4.17
C GLY A 148 20.51 -18.26 3.71
N ARG A 149 20.25 -18.09 2.41
CA ARG A 149 19.42 -16.98 1.88
C ARG A 149 17.95 -17.37 1.82
N TYR A 150 17.09 -16.36 1.69
CA TYR A 150 15.67 -16.54 1.43
C TYR A 150 15.32 -16.02 0.05
N ALA A 151 14.50 -16.76 -0.67
CA ALA A 151 14.00 -16.38 -1.99
C ALA A 151 12.48 -16.30 -1.96
N LEU A 152 11.91 -15.48 -2.84
CA LEU A 152 10.48 -15.51 -3.13
C LEU A 152 10.12 -16.87 -3.75
N ARG A 153 8.97 -17.44 -3.38
CA ARG A 153 8.48 -18.68 -4.02
C ARG A 153 8.36 -18.48 -5.53
N ALA A 154 8.70 -19.51 -6.32
CA ALA A 154 8.79 -19.43 -7.78
C ALA A 154 7.52 -18.91 -8.49
N ALA A 155 6.33 -19.20 -7.96
CA ALA A 155 5.06 -18.74 -8.53
C ALA A 155 4.61 -17.35 -8.05
N ALA A 156 5.35 -16.75 -7.11
CA ALA A 156 5.03 -15.45 -6.55
C ALA A 156 5.73 -14.32 -7.31
N THR A 157 5.00 -13.25 -7.57
CA THR A 157 5.51 -12.00 -8.18
C THR A 157 5.02 -10.81 -7.37
N LEU A 158 5.84 -9.76 -7.30
CA LEU A 158 5.49 -8.51 -6.62
C LEU A 158 5.15 -7.43 -7.64
N HIS A 159 4.08 -6.69 -7.37
CA HIS A 159 3.55 -5.64 -8.26
C HIS A 159 3.41 -4.35 -7.49
N LEU A 160 4.03 -3.28 -7.97
CA LEU A 160 3.89 -1.94 -7.40
C LEU A 160 2.79 -1.19 -8.15
N TYR A 161 1.82 -0.70 -7.39
CA TYR A 161 0.85 0.30 -7.81
C TYR A 161 1.23 1.65 -7.21
N VAL A 162 1.13 2.72 -8.01
CA VAL A 162 1.17 4.11 -7.54
C VAL A 162 0.03 4.86 -8.24
N SER A 163 -0.78 5.60 -7.48
CA SER A 163 -1.99 6.26 -8.00
C SER A 163 -1.71 7.39 -8.99
N THR A 164 -0.46 7.87 -9.02
CA THR A 164 0.05 8.84 -9.98
C THR A 164 1.46 8.45 -10.41
N ALA A 165 1.92 8.96 -11.55
CA ALA A 165 3.32 8.77 -11.94
C ALA A 165 4.27 9.27 -10.82
N PRO A 166 5.31 8.50 -10.47
CA PRO A 166 6.24 8.88 -9.40
C PRO A 166 7.00 10.15 -9.79
N CYS A 167 7.29 10.99 -8.80
CA CYS A 167 7.91 12.29 -9.04
C CYS A 167 9.31 12.16 -9.70
N GLY A 168 9.71 13.16 -10.49
CA GLY A 168 10.97 13.15 -11.22
C GLY A 168 10.80 12.85 -12.71
N TRP A 169 11.61 11.94 -13.26
CA TRP A 169 11.66 11.73 -14.71
C TRP A 169 10.37 11.13 -15.28
N ALA A 170 9.70 10.27 -14.50
CA ALA A 170 8.45 9.64 -14.93
C ALA A 170 7.29 10.63 -15.07
N SER A 171 7.32 11.76 -14.35
CA SER A 171 6.34 12.86 -14.49
C SER A 171 6.82 14.01 -15.37
N SER A 172 8.08 14.00 -15.81
CA SER A 172 8.62 15.03 -16.70
C SER A 172 8.08 14.78 -18.11
N GLY A 173 7.17 15.64 -18.58
CA GLY A 173 6.65 15.56 -19.95
C GLY A 173 7.77 15.45 -20.98
N VAL A 174 7.54 14.66 -22.02
CA VAL A 174 8.41 14.54 -23.20
C VAL A 174 8.35 15.82 -24.03
N ASP A 175 9.00 16.88 -23.57
CA ASP A 175 9.35 18.01 -24.44
C ASP A 175 10.53 17.57 -25.33
N GLY A 176 10.18 16.89 -26.42
CA GLY A 176 10.84 16.67 -27.73
C GLY A 176 12.36 16.75 -27.97
N GLY A 177 13.25 16.81 -26.97
CA GLY A 177 14.70 16.88 -27.16
C GLY A 177 15.43 15.62 -26.68
N PRO A 178 16.56 15.23 -27.29
CA PRO A 178 17.40 14.14 -26.78
C PRO A 178 17.98 14.57 -25.44
N ARG A 179 17.43 14.03 -24.35
CA ARG A 179 17.86 14.32 -22.99
C ARG A 179 18.86 13.25 -22.58
N ALA A 180 20.07 13.66 -22.18
CA ALA A 180 21.06 12.75 -21.61
C ALA A 180 20.43 12.03 -20.41
N ALA A 181 20.63 10.71 -20.33
CA ALA A 181 20.19 9.92 -19.19
C ALA A 181 20.72 10.59 -17.90
N PRO A 182 19.87 10.76 -16.87
CA PRO A 182 20.37 11.27 -15.60
C PRO A 182 21.52 10.37 -15.13
N PRO A 183 22.55 10.94 -14.49
CA PRO A 183 23.60 10.11 -13.91
C PRO A 183 22.93 9.07 -13.01
N VAL A 184 23.30 7.80 -13.17
CA VAL A 184 22.88 6.74 -12.28
C VAL A 184 23.33 7.18 -10.89
N ARG A 185 22.40 7.72 -10.09
CA ARG A 185 22.63 7.81 -8.67
C ARG A 185 22.76 6.36 -8.24
N GLN A 186 23.97 5.96 -7.83
CA GLN A 186 24.12 4.80 -6.97
C GLN A 186 23.00 4.93 -5.94
N GLY A 187 22.16 3.89 -5.82
CA GLY A 187 20.84 4.00 -5.20
C GLY A 187 20.86 4.69 -3.84
N LEU A 188 19.68 5.07 -3.34
CA LEU A 188 19.48 5.52 -1.96
C LEU A 188 20.40 4.69 -1.05
N GLY A 189 21.46 5.33 -0.55
CA GLY A 189 22.70 4.66 -0.16
C GLY A 189 22.49 3.58 0.91
N VAL A 190 23.57 2.94 1.29
CA VAL A 190 23.60 2.01 2.46
C VAL A 190 23.00 2.63 3.74
N ASP A 191 22.82 3.96 3.77
CA ASP A 191 22.31 4.77 4.87
C ASP A 191 20.76 4.88 4.98
N GLU A 192 19.99 4.17 4.15
CA GLU A 192 18.51 4.16 4.23
C GLU A 192 17.88 2.84 4.69
N ILE A 193 18.70 1.84 5.02
CA ILE A 193 18.24 0.63 5.68
C ILE A 193 18.54 0.81 7.19
N PRO A 194 17.54 0.71 8.08
CA PRO A 194 17.80 0.67 9.52
C PRO A 194 18.65 -0.55 9.91
#